data_AF-A0A9D6YJ34-F1
#
_entry.id   AF-A0A9D6YJ34-F1
#
_cell.length_a   1.000
_cell.length_b   1.000
_cell.length_c   1.000
_cell.angle_alpha   90.00
_cell.angle_beta   90.00
_cell.angle_gamma   90.00
#
_symmetry.space_group_name_H-M   'P 1'
#
loop_
_entity.id
_entity.type
_entity.pdbx_description
1 polymer ?
#
loop_
_entity_poly.entity_id
_entity_poly.type
_entity_poly.pdbx_seq_one_letter_code
_entity_poly.pdbx_strand_id
1 'polypeptide(L)' 'MKAREAKAKEGTKVVFRDVMADSQALEEMLRLSQGVRKVPVLVEAGRVSVGFGGS' A
#
# COMPACT_ATOMS: atom_id res chain seq x y z
N MET A 1 5.86 2.56 -14.65
CA MET A 1 6.20 1.30 -13.94
C MET A 1 5.24 1.10 -12.79
N LYS A 2 4.62 -0.07 -12.66
CA LYS A 2 3.64 -0.35 -11.61
C LYS A 2 4.38 -0.56 -10.29
N ALA A 3 3.90 0.04 -9.19
CA ALA A 3 4.43 -0.13 -7.82
C ALA A 3 4.71 -1.59 -7.42
N ARG A 4 3.95 -2.52 -8.03
CA ARG A 4 4.09 -3.97 -7.89
C ARG A 4 5.47 -4.50 -8.32
N GLU A 5 6.04 -3.96 -9.39
CA GLU A 5 7.28 -4.48 -9.99
C GLU A 5 8.54 -4.00 -9.25
N ALA A 6 8.49 -2.82 -8.63
CA ALA A 6 9.65 -2.26 -7.94
C ALA A 6 9.91 -2.92 -6.57
N LYS A 7 8.86 -3.31 -5.82
CA LYS A 7 9.03 -3.89 -4.48
C LYS A 7 9.22 -5.41 -4.44
N ALA A 8 8.99 -6.11 -5.54
CA ALA A 8 9.27 -7.55 -5.64
C ALA A 8 10.78 -7.87 -5.73
N LYS A 9 11.63 -6.87 -5.97
CA LYS A 9 13.08 -7.05 -6.20
C LYS A 9 13.95 -7.11 -4.95
N GLU A 10 13.40 -6.86 -3.75
CA GLU A 10 14.23 -6.62 -2.55
C GLU A 10 14.25 -7.76 -1.52
N GLY A 11 13.69 -8.94 -1.83
CA GLY A 11 13.65 -10.06 -0.86
C GLY A 11 12.74 -9.83 0.35
N THR A 12 12.12 -8.66 0.45
CA THR A 12 11.11 -8.29 1.45
C THR A 12 9.80 -9.01 1.15
N LYS A 13 9.19 -9.61 2.18
CA LYS A 13 7.83 -10.18 2.06
C LYS A 13 6.83 -9.05 1.81
N VAL A 14 6.45 -8.86 0.54
CA VAL A 14 5.39 -7.92 0.17
C VAL A 14 4.07 -8.67 0.10
N VAL A 15 3.11 -8.27 0.94
CA VAL A 15 1.73 -8.77 0.87
C VAL A 15 0.90 -7.74 0.11
N PHE A 16 0.40 -8.12 -1.06
CA PHE A 16 -0.51 -7.30 -1.82
C PHE A 16 -1.95 -7.58 -1.38
N ARG A 17 -2.66 -6.54 -0.92
CA ARG A 17 -4.09 -6.60 -0.59
C ARG A 17 -4.88 -5.76 -1.59
N ASP A 18 -5.90 -6.35 -2.21
CA ASP A 18 -6.79 -5.63 -3.13
C ASP A 18 -7.95 -5.03 -2.36
N VAL A 19 -7.91 -3.71 -2.15
CA VAL A 19 -8.92 -2.95 -1.41
C VAL A 19 -10.27 -2.85 -2.14
N MET A 20 -10.36 -3.25 -3.41
CA MET A 20 -11.63 -3.36 -4.11
C MET A 20 -12.31 -4.71 -3.86
N ALA A 21 -11.51 -5.76 -3.61
CA ALA A 21 -12.01 -7.11 -3.35
C ALA A 21 -12.13 -7.43 -1.85
N ASP A 22 -11.36 -6.75 -1.00
CA ASP A 22 -11.30 -6.97 0.44
C ASP A 22 -11.69 -5.70 1.22
N SER A 23 -12.85 -5.73 1.87
CA SER A 23 -13.37 -4.63 2.66
C SER A 23 -12.57 -4.36 3.93
N GLN A 24 -11.92 -5.36 4.52
CA GLN A 24 -11.05 -5.19 5.69
C GLN A 24 -9.76 -4.47 5.28
N ALA A 25 -9.20 -4.83 4.13
CA ALA A 25 -8.05 -4.13 3.58
C ALA A 25 -8.37 -2.67 3.21
N LEU A 26 -9.58 -2.40 2.71
CA LEU A 26 -10.06 -1.03 2.46
C LEU A 26 -10.15 -0.22 3.76
N GLU A 27 -10.75 -0.79 4.81
CA GLU A 27 -10.90 -0.12 6.10
C GLU A 27 -9.53 0.19 6.72
N GLU A 28 -8.60 -0.77 6.68
CA GLU A 28 -7.22 -0.57 7.13
C GLU A 28 -6.52 0.53 6.34
N MET A 29 -6.64 0.51 5.01
CA MET A 29 -6.10 1.55 4.15
C MET A 29 -6.66 2.93 4.52
N LEU A 30 -7.98 3.06 4.72
CA LEU A 30 -8.62 4.32 5.12
C LEU A 30 -8.15 4.79 6.50
N ARG A 31 -7.98 3.90 7.48
CA ARG A 31 -7.43 4.26 8.81
C ARG A 31 -6.01 4.81 8.67
N LEU A 32 -5.18 4.18 7.84
CA LEU A 32 -3.79 4.59 7.65
C LEU A 32 -3.64 5.86 6.79
N SER A 33 -4.63 6.18 5.96
CA SER A 33 -4.61 7.32 5.03
C SER A 33 -5.53 8.48 5.44
N GLN A 34 -5.96 8.54 6.70
CA GLN A 34 -6.85 9.59 7.23
C GLN A 34 -8.17 9.72 6.46
N GLY A 35 -8.75 8.57 6.07
CA GLY A 35 -10.03 8.49 5.37
C GLY A 35 -9.97 8.76 3.87
N VAL A 36 -8.78 9.02 3.31
CA VAL A 36 -8.64 9.32 1.87
C VAL A 36 -8.15 8.08 1.13
N ARG A 37 -8.92 7.58 0.16
CA ARG A 37 -8.46 6.48 -0.71
C ARG A 37 -7.35 6.94 -1.65
N LYS A 38 -6.10 6.83 -1.21
CA LYS A 38 -4.88 7.05 -2.00
C LYS A 38 -4.11 5.75 -2.13
N VAL A 39 -3.89 5.30 -3.35
CA VAL A 39 -3.18 4.05 -3.65
C VAL A 39 -1.91 4.34 -4.44
N PRO A 40 -0.83 3.56 -4.23
CA PRO A 40 -0.71 2.52 -3.20
C PRO A 40 -0.47 3.09 -1.79
N VAL A 41 -0.96 2.41 -0.76
CA VAL A 41 -0.48 2.59 0.63
C VAL A 41 0.55 1.50 0.89
N LEU A 42 1.73 1.88 1.36
CA LEU A 42 2.81 0.97 1.69
C LEU A 42 3.13 1.08 3.17
N VAL A 43 3.20 -0.07 3.84
CA VAL A 43 3.49 -0.17 5.26
C VAL A 43 4.81 -0.93 5.41
N GLU A 44 5.83 -0.27 5.96
CA GLU A 44 7.16 -0.83 6.15
C GLU A 44 7.64 -0.54 7.58
N ALA A 45 7.89 -1.59 8.37
CA ALA A 45 8.32 -1.47 9.77
C ALA A 45 7.45 -0.51 10.62
N GLY A 46 6.12 -0.50 10.38
CA GLY A 46 5.17 0.39 11.06
C GLY A 46 5.08 1.81 10.48
N ARG A 47 5.93 2.16 9.50
CA ARG A 47 5.85 3.42 8.76
C ARG A 47 4.89 3.30 7.60
N VAL A 48 3.91 4.20 7.55
CA VAL A 48 2.96 4.33 6.43
C VAL A 48 3.50 5.33 5.43
N SER A 49 3.57 4.94 4.15
CA SER A 49 3.78 5.83 3.01
C SER A 49 2.62 5.70 2.03
N VAL A 50 2.22 6.83 1.44
CA VAL A 50 1.06 6.90 0.56
C VAL A 50 1.52 7.45 -0.79
N GLY A 51 1.24 6.71 -1.87
CA GLY A 51 1.73 6.98 -3.22
C GLY A 51 2.98 6.15 -3.57
N PHE A 52 3.23 5.97 -4.87
CA PHE A 52 4.43 5.32 -5.39
C PHE A 52 5.06 6.22 -6.46
N GLY A 53 6.35 6.54 -6.27
CA GLY A 53 7.06 7.54 -7.07
C GLY A 53 6.84 8.93 -6.49
N GLY A 54 7.72 9.35 -5.59
CA GLY A 54 7.78 10.75 -5.17
C GLY A 54 8.21 11.61 -6.34
N SER A 55 7.28 12.42 -6.84
CA SER A 55 7.47 13.75 -7.41
C SER A 55 6.12 14.46 -7.38
#